data_AF-A0A1C7LTZ3-F1
#
_entry.id   AF-A0A1C7LTZ3-F1
#
_cell.length_a   1.000
_cell.length_b   1.000
_cell.length_c   1.000
_cell.angle_alpha   90.00
_cell.angle_beta   90.00
_cell.angle_gamma   90.00
#
_symmetry.space_group_name_H-M   'P 1'
#
loop_
_entity.id
_entity.type
_entity.pdbx_description
1 polymer ?
#
loop_
_entity_poly.entity_id
_entity_poly.type
_entity_poly.pdbx_seq_one_letter_code
_entity_poly.pdbx_strand_id
1 'polypeptide(L)'
;MPARGHHTAPVFDPKEPRTLLRFFEDLEYLFTTLATAPTNELKKRHAVRYAPIDVADMWDQLPSYADATKTYEEWREEVKAFYPTADANRKYTLQDLDLLIGERSRLGISTAADLGDYYREFFKITEFLRSRQRLSTSKSRGRSISLSHQLFGSLYTRDSSSSTLTTILTTSGRCDIF
;
A
#
# COMPACT_ATOMS: atom_id res chain seq x y z
N MET A 1 -14.67 18.47 12.59
CA MET A 1 -15.06 17.16 12.05
C MET A 1 -15.99 17.34 10.86
N PRO A 2 -15.69 16.77 9.69
CA PRO A 2 -16.55 16.86 8.50
C PRO A 2 -17.96 16.26 8.70
N ALA A 3 -18.92 16.66 7.86
CA ALA A 3 -20.21 15.98 7.81
C ALA A 3 -20.09 14.62 7.11
N ARG A 4 -20.93 13.63 7.48
CA ARG A 4 -21.00 12.34 6.79
C ARG A 4 -21.35 12.58 5.31
N GLY A 5 -20.57 12.00 4.39
CA GLY A 5 -20.76 12.17 2.94
C GLY A 5 -20.11 13.42 2.34
N HIS A 6 -19.46 14.27 3.14
CA HIS A 6 -18.64 15.37 2.62
C HIS A 6 -17.37 14.80 1.96
N HIS A 7 -16.85 15.47 0.92
CA HIS A 7 -15.66 15.00 0.19
C HIS A 7 -14.36 14.97 1.03
N THR A 8 -14.37 15.59 2.20
CA THR A 8 -13.26 15.56 3.18
C THR A 8 -13.49 14.56 4.33
N ALA A 9 -14.64 13.87 4.33
CA ALA A 9 -14.90 12.83 5.32
C ALA A 9 -14.10 11.56 4.99
N PRO A 10 -13.50 10.90 5.98
CA PRO A 10 -12.86 9.61 5.77
C PRO A 10 -13.88 8.59 5.26
N VAL A 11 -13.46 7.75 4.31
CA VAL A 11 -14.31 6.72 3.72
C VAL A 11 -13.61 5.37 3.89
N PHE A 12 -14.39 4.38 4.33
CA PHE A 12 -13.94 2.99 4.43
C PHE A 12 -14.72 2.13 3.44
N ASP A 13 -14.01 1.34 2.62
CA ASP A 13 -14.63 0.34 1.75
C ASP A 13 -14.38 -1.07 2.32
N PRO A 14 -15.43 -1.79 2.78
CA PRO A 14 -15.29 -3.13 3.31
C PRO A 14 -14.88 -4.17 2.25
N LYS A 15 -15.07 -3.88 0.95
CA LYS A 15 -14.61 -4.75 -0.14
C LYS A 15 -13.11 -4.68 -0.34
N GLU A 16 -12.48 -3.58 0.07
CA GLU A 16 -11.04 -3.41 0.08
C GLU A 16 -10.55 -3.17 1.52
N PRO A 17 -10.37 -4.23 2.33
CA PRO A 17 -9.95 -4.11 3.73
C PRO A 17 -8.66 -3.30 3.93
N ARG A 18 -7.80 -3.22 2.90
CA ARG A 18 -6.57 -2.40 2.90
C ARG A 18 -6.84 -0.91 3.10
N THR A 19 -8.04 -0.42 2.75
CA THR A 19 -8.45 0.97 2.97
C THR A 19 -8.68 1.29 4.44
N LEU A 20 -8.86 0.29 5.31
CA LEU A 20 -9.10 0.46 6.75
C LEU A 20 -7.96 1.23 7.44
N LEU A 21 -6.71 0.93 7.09
CA LEU A 21 -5.56 1.61 7.68
C LEU A 21 -5.58 3.10 7.34
N ARG A 22 -5.83 3.42 6.06
CA ARG A 22 -5.90 4.79 5.56
C ARG A 22 -7.08 5.55 6.17
N PHE A 23 -8.23 4.89 6.32
CA PHE A 23 -9.39 5.45 7.03
C PHE A 23 -9.03 5.89 8.45
N PHE A 24 -8.29 5.06 9.20
CA PHE A 24 -7.87 5.44 10.54
C PHE A 24 -6.77 6.52 10.55
N GLU A 25 -5.85 6.52 9.59
CA GLU A 25 -4.87 7.60 9.42
C GLU A 25 -5.56 8.95 9.16
N ASP A 26 -6.56 8.98 8.29
CA ASP A 26 -7.35 10.17 7.98
C ASP A 26 -8.12 10.65 9.23
N LEU A 27 -8.63 9.74 10.05
CA LEU A 27 -9.27 10.09 11.33
C LEU A 27 -8.29 10.70 12.34
N GLU A 28 -7.11 10.11 12.49
CA GLU A 28 -6.06 10.66 13.37
C GLU A 28 -5.60 12.03 12.90
N TYR A 29 -5.44 12.21 11.59
CA TYR A 29 -5.16 13.52 11.00
C TYR A 29 -6.27 14.51 11.36
N LEU A 30 -7.54 14.15 11.20
CA LEU A 30 -8.65 15.01 11.61
C LEU A 30 -8.66 15.29 13.11
N PHE A 31 -8.31 14.33 13.97
CA PHE A 31 -8.22 14.55 15.41
C PHE A 31 -7.11 15.55 15.77
N THR A 32 -5.96 15.51 15.08
CA THR A 32 -4.86 16.46 15.33
C THR A 32 -5.18 17.89 14.88
N THR A 33 -6.05 18.07 13.88
CA THR A 33 -6.50 19.41 13.45
C THR A 33 -7.48 20.09 14.40
N LEU A 34 -8.01 19.37 15.40
CA LEU A 34 -8.93 19.96 16.38
C LEU A 34 -8.16 20.75 17.44
N ALA A 35 -8.68 21.91 17.84
CA ALA A 35 -8.11 22.74 18.89
C ALA A 35 -8.07 22.06 20.27
N THR A 36 -8.90 21.04 20.48
CA THR A 36 -8.95 20.25 21.72
C THR A 36 -8.89 18.78 21.38
N ALA A 37 -8.02 18.05 22.09
CA ALA A 37 -7.90 16.61 21.91
C ALA A 37 -9.24 15.92 22.28
N PRO A 38 -9.87 15.19 21.35
CA PRO A 38 -11.11 14.49 21.64
C PRO A 38 -10.87 13.34 22.62
N THR A 39 -11.86 13.07 23.48
CA THR A 39 -11.85 11.91 24.37
C THR A 39 -11.86 10.61 23.56
N ASN A 40 -11.39 9.51 24.17
CA ASN A 40 -11.39 8.19 23.52
C ASN A 40 -12.80 7.79 23.05
N GLU A 41 -13.83 8.06 23.84
CA GLU A 41 -15.23 7.82 23.47
C GLU A 41 -15.65 8.60 22.21
N LEU A 42 -15.28 9.88 22.12
CA LEU A 42 -15.58 10.70 20.94
C LEU A 42 -14.83 10.19 19.71
N LYS A 43 -13.58 9.75 19.86
CA LYS A 43 -12.81 9.15 18.75
C LYS A 43 -13.49 7.89 18.21
N LYS A 44 -13.89 6.97 19.10
CA LYS A 44 -14.64 5.74 18.75
C LYS A 44 -15.95 6.08 18.03
N ARG A 45 -16.74 7.02 18.59
CA ARG A 45 -18.02 7.46 17.99
C ARG A 45 -17.82 8.08 16.61
N HIS A 46 -16.77 8.85 16.40
CA HIS A 46 -16.45 9.41 15.08
C HIS A 46 -16.07 8.32 14.09
N ALA A 47 -15.28 7.32 14.49
CA ALA A 47 -14.92 6.21 13.62
C ALA A 47 -16.17 5.43 13.16
N VAL A 48 -17.05 5.05 14.09
CA VAL A 48 -18.33 4.39 13.76
C VAL A 48 -19.22 5.28 12.89
N ARG A 49 -19.22 6.60 13.11
CA ARG A 49 -20.03 7.54 12.31
C ARG A 49 -19.63 7.56 10.84
N TYR A 50 -18.37 7.39 10.47
CA TYR A 50 -17.96 7.41 9.06
C TYR A 50 -17.92 6.03 8.40
N ALA A 51 -18.02 4.96 9.19
CA ALA A 51 -18.14 3.61 8.66
C ALA A 51 -19.49 3.41 7.91
N PRO A 52 -19.53 2.54 6.88
CA PRO A 52 -20.78 2.05 6.31
C PRO A 52 -21.69 1.41 7.36
N ILE A 53 -23.01 1.41 7.15
CA ILE A 53 -24.00 0.96 8.14
C ILE A 53 -23.68 -0.45 8.68
N ASP A 54 -23.47 -1.42 7.79
CA ASP A 54 -23.20 -2.81 8.21
C ASP A 54 -21.92 -2.94 9.04
N VAL A 55 -20.91 -2.11 8.74
CA VAL A 55 -19.63 -2.09 9.46
C VAL A 55 -19.78 -1.36 10.79
N ALA A 56 -20.54 -0.26 10.81
CA ALA A 56 -20.83 0.52 12.00
C ALA A 56 -21.57 -0.33 13.04
N ASP A 57 -22.57 -1.10 12.62
CA ASP A 57 -23.30 -2.02 13.49
C ASP A 57 -22.36 -3.07 14.08
N MET A 58 -21.46 -3.66 13.27
CA MET A 58 -20.45 -4.59 13.76
C MET A 58 -19.51 -3.95 14.79
N TRP A 59 -19.05 -2.73 14.54
CA TRP A 59 -18.13 -2.01 15.41
C TRP A 59 -18.78 -1.57 16.73
N ASP A 60 -20.08 -1.28 16.72
CA ASP A 60 -20.87 -0.93 17.91
C ASP A 60 -21.07 -2.13 18.86
N GLN A 61 -21.09 -3.35 18.32
CA GLN A 61 -21.20 -4.58 19.11
C GLN A 61 -19.87 -5.02 19.77
N LEU A 62 -18.77 -4.32 19.53
CA LEU A 62 -17.48 -4.70 20.13
C LEU A 62 -17.46 -4.41 21.63
N PRO A 63 -16.98 -5.35 22.47
CA PRO A 63 -16.91 -5.16 23.91
C PRO A 63 -16.03 -3.96 24.28
N SER A 64 -14.94 -3.72 23.53
CA SER A 64 -14.08 -2.55 23.75
C SER A 64 -14.71 -1.23 23.32
N TYR A 65 -15.80 -1.24 22.54
CA TYR A 65 -16.55 -0.03 22.20
C TYR A 65 -17.43 0.42 23.37
N ALA A 66 -18.16 -0.52 23.97
CA ALA A 66 -19.02 -0.26 25.12
C ALA A 66 -18.24 0.03 26.41
N ASP A 67 -17.04 -0.53 26.55
CA ASP A 67 -16.19 -0.32 27.71
C ASP A 67 -15.51 1.07 27.67
N ALA A 68 -15.91 1.94 28.60
CA ALA A 68 -15.35 3.28 28.77
C ALA A 68 -13.90 3.28 29.27
N THR A 69 -13.44 2.17 29.88
CA THR A 69 -12.04 2.03 30.33
C THR A 69 -11.09 1.72 29.18
N LYS A 70 -11.61 1.23 28.04
CA LYS A 70 -10.82 0.89 26.87
C LYS A 70 -10.43 2.12 26.06
N THR A 71 -9.17 2.18 25.66
CA THR A 71 -8.68 3.29 24.83
C THR A 71 -9.18 3.16 23.38
N TYR A 72 -9.02 4.23 22.62
CA TYR A 72 -9.31 4.20 21.19
C TYR A 72 -8.36 3.24 20.45
N GLU A 73 -7.11 3.15 20.89
CA GLU A 73 -6.10 2.28 20.31
C GLU A 73 -6.42 0.80 20.54
N GLU A 74 -6.85 0.41 21.75
CA GLU A 74 -7.26 -0.98 22.03
C GLU A 74 -8.45 -1.39 21.16
N TRP A 75 -9.45 -0.53 21.03
CA TRP A 75 -10.60 -0.77 20.16
C TRP A 75 -10.19 -0.86 18.68
N ARG A 76 -9.25 -0.01 18.23
CA ARG A 76 -8.72 -0.07 16.85
C ARG A 76 -8.01 -1.38 16.57
N GLU A 77 -7.24 -1.93 17.51
CA GLU A 77 -6.58 -3.22 17.34
C GLU A 77 -7.59 -4.37 17.27
N GLU A 78 -8.65 -4.33 18.09
CA GLU A 78 -9.76 -5.28 17.98
C GLU A 78 -10.45 -5.20 16.61
N VAL A 79 -10.74 -3.99 16.12
CA VAL A 79 -11.29 -3.78 14.77
C VAL A 79 -10.35 -4.35 13.70
N LYS A 80 -9.04 -4.09 13.79
CA LYS A 80 -8.05 -4.62 12.83
C LYS A 80 -8.01 -6.15 12.83
N ALA A 81 -8.24 -6.80 13.97
CA ALA A 81 -8.25 -8.26 14.07
C ALA A 81 -9.33 -8.92 13.21
N PHE A 82 -10.48 -8.24 12.99
CA PHE A 82 -11.53 -8.72 12.07
C PHE A 82 -11.13 -8.61 10.59
N TYR A 83 -10.11 -7.82 10.27
CA TYR A 83 -9.64 -7.60 8.90
C TYR A 83 -8.17 -8.02 8.74
N PRO A 84 -7.85 -9.33 8.80
CA PRO A 84 -6.47 -9.80 8.65
C PRO A 84 -5.84 -9.47 7.29
N THR A 85 -6.66 -9.25 6.24
CA THR A 85 -6.19 -8.79 4.92
C THR A 85 -5.87 -7.29 4.88
N ALA A 86 -6.33 -6.51 5.86
CA ALA A 86 -5.96 -5.12 6.04
C ALA A 86 -4.55 -4.96 6.61
N ASP A 87 -3.94 -6.05 7.10
CA ASP A 87 -2.59 -6.00 7.66
C ASP A 87 -1.58 -5.56 6.59
N ALA A 88 -0.94 -4.41 6.88
CA ALA A 88 0.17 -3.87 6.11
C ALA A 88 1.38 -4.83 6.04
N ASN A 89 1.36 -5.99 6.69
CA ASN A 89 2.40 -7.00 6.62
C ASN A 89 2.20 -8.00 5.47
N ARG A 90 1.03 -8.05 4.84
CA ARG A 90 0.68 -9.02 3.77
C ARG A 90 0.26 -8.36 2.45
N LYS A 91 0.65 -7.11 2.22
CA LYS A 91 0.24 -6.31 1.05
C LYS A 91 0.78 -6.87 -0.28
N TYR A 92 2.03 -7.31 -0.31
CA TYR A 92 2.66 -7.91 -1.48
C TYR A 92 3.52 -9.12 -1.09
N THR A 93 3.55 -10.09 -1.99
CA THR A 93 4.32 -11.34 -1.88
C THR A 93 5.32 -11.44 -3.03
N LEU A 94 6.27 -12.39 -2.93
CA LEU A 94 7.17 -12.70 -4.04
C LEU A 94 6.42 -13.18 -5.29
N GLN A 95 5.26 -13.81 -5.11
CA GLN A 95 4.42 -14.24 -6.21
C GLN A 95 3.83 -13.04 -6.97
N ASP A 96 3.44 -11.96 -6.26
CA ASP A 96 2.95 -10.74 -6.90
C ASP A 96 4.04 -10.07 -7.75
N LEU A 97 5.29 -10.13 -7.30
CA LEU A 97 6.44 -9.68 -8.09
C LEU A 97 6.61 -10.55 -9.35
N ASP A 98 6.58 -11.87 -9.19
CA ASP A 98 6.74 -12.81 -10.32
C ASP A 98 5.57 -12.72 -11.32
N LEU A 99 4.36 -12.42 -10.85
CA LEU A 99 3.19 -12.15 -11.71
C LEU A 99 3.35 -10.84 -12.48
N LEU A 100 3.72 -9.74 -11.82
CA LEU A 100 3.97 -8.45 -12.47
C LEU A 100 5.01 -8.59 -13.60
N ILE A 101 6.07 -9.33 -13.29
CA ILE A 101 7.13 -9.68 -14.23
C ILE A 101 6.58 -10.46 -15.43
N GLY A 102 5.81 -11.52 -15.18
CA GLY A 102 5.24 -12.38 -16.21
C GLY A 102 4.26 -11.64 -17.11
N GLU A 103 3.39 -10.82 -16.54
CA GLU A 103 2.43 -10.01 -17.29
C GLU A 103 3.12 -9.01 -18.21
N ARG A 104 4.14 -8.31 -17.71
CA ARG A 104 4.86 -7.29 -18.48
C ARG A 104 5.79 -7.89 -19.53
N SER A 105 6.33 -9.09 -19.27
CA SER A 105 7.03 -9.89 -20.27
C SER A 105 6.10 -10.31 -21.42
N ARG A 106 4.85 -10.68 -21.11
CA ARG A 106 3.85 -11.08 -22.12
C ARG A 106 3.30 -9.90 -22.92
N LEU A 107 3.04 -8.77 -22.26
CA LEU A 107 2.46 -7.58 -22.91
C LEU A 107 3.49 -6.77 -23.69
N GLY A 108 4.78 -6.89 -23.33
CA GLY A 108 5.83 -6.03 -23.84
C GLY A 108 5.71 -4.60 -23.28
N ILE A 109 6.79 -3.82 -23.39
CA ILE A 109 6.80 -2.40 -23.03
C ILE A 109 6.98 -1.63 -24.33
N SER A 110 5.91 -0.97 -24.77
CA SER A 110 5.87 -0.32 -26.08
C SER A 110 6.04 1.20 -26.01
N THR A 111 5.68 1.80 -24.88
CA THR A 111 5.74 3.25 -24.67
C THR A 111 6.50 3.63 -23.39
N ALA A 112 6.95 4.89 -23.33
CA ALA A 112 7.55 5.44 -22.12
C ALA A 112 6.56 5.49 -20.94
N ALA A 113 5.25 5.60 -21.21
CA ALA A 113 4.21 5.52 -20.19
C ALA A 113 4.13 4.10 -19.58
N ASP A 114 4.15 3.07 -20.43
CA ASP A 114 4.15 1.66 -19.99
C ASP A 114 5.37 1.35 -19.11
N LEU A 115 6.54 1.89 -19.48
CA LEU A 115 7.77 1.74 -18.70
C LEU A 115 7.66 2.43 -17.34
N GLY A 116 7.08 3.63 -17.31
CA GLY A 116 6.84 4.38 -16.08
C GLY A 116 5.86 3.69 -15.14
N ASP A 117 4.79 3.12 -15.68
CA ASP A 117 3.80 2.36 -14.90
C ASP A 117 4.41 1.08 -14.34
N TYR A 118 5.15 0.34 -15.16
CA TYR A 118 5.90 -0.83 -14.71
C TYR A 118 6.86 -0.49 -13.57
N TYR A 119 7.65 0.59 -13.71
CA TYR A 119 8.62 0.97 -12.68
C TYR A 119 7.92 1.37 -11.37
N ARG A 120 6.80 2.10 -11.45
CA ARG A 120 6.00 2.44 -10.25
C ARG A 120 5.49 1.20 -9.52
N GLU A 121 4.99 0.20 -10.24
CA GLU A 121 4.49 -1.04 -9.64
C GLU A 121 5.63 -1.89 -9.06
N PHE A 122 6.71 -2.04 -9.83
CA PHE A 122 7.91 -2.77 -9.40
C PHE A 122 8.53 -2.16 -8.13
N PHE A 123 8.67 -0.83 -8.09
CA PHE A 123 9.22 -0.13 -6.93
C PHE A 123 8.34 -0.32 -5.69
N LYS A 124 7.01 -0.17 -5.84
CA LYS A 124 6.06 -0.38 -4.73
C LYS A 124 6.17 -1.79 -4.12
N ILE A 125 6.28 -2.81 -4.96
CA ILE A 125 6.35 -4.21 -4.51
C ILE A 125 7.73 -4.51 -3.91
N THR A 126 8.82 -4.09 -4.55
CA THR A 126 10.19 -4.41 -4.11
C THR A 126 10.58 -3.69 -2.82
N GLU A 127 10.24 -2.42 -2.64
CA GLU A 127 10.48 -1.69 -1.38
C GLU A 127 9.65 -2.26 -0.23
N PHE A 128 8.41 -2.65 -0.50
CA PHE A 128 7.58 -3.34 0.50
C PHE A 128 8.21 -4.67 0.94
N LEU A 129 8.73 -5.46 0.01
CA LEU A 129 9.36 -6.74 0.32
C LEU A 129 10.75 -6.58 0.99
N ARG A 130 11.47 -5.50 0.66
CA ARG A 130 12.77 -5.14 1.26
C ARG A 130 12.60 -4.68 2.71
N SER A 131 11.66 -3.77 2.97
CA SER A 131 11.38 -3.26 4.32
C SER A 131 10.94 -4.37 5.30
N ARG A 132 10.39 -5.47 4.80
CA ARG A 132 9.99 -6.64 5.61
C ARG A 132 11.04 -7.77 5.66
N GLN A 133 12.26 -7.56 5.14
CA GLN A 133 13.35 -8.56 5.07
C GLN A 133 12.98 -9.89 4.36
N ARG A 134 11.89 -9.92 3.58
CA ARG A 134 11.46 -11.12 2.83
C ARG A 134 12.20 -11.28 1.50
N LEU A 135 12.93 -10.25 1.10
CA LEU A 135 13.89 -10.24 0.00
C LEU A 135 15.28 -9.90 0.52
N SER A 136 16.21 -10.84 0.41
CA SER A 136 17.64 -10.54 0.55
C SER A 136 18.10 -9.69 -0.65
N THR A 137 18.95 -8.69 -0.40
CA THR A 137 19.50 -7.78 -1.41
C THR A 137 20.15 -8.48 -2.60
N SER A 138 20.61 -9.73 -2.43
CA SER A 138 21.16 -10.55 -3.53
C SER A 138 20.09 -11.14 -4.45
N LYS A 139 18.91 -11.50 -3.93
CA LYS A 139 17.79 -12.07 -4.70
C LYS A 139 17.03 -11.01 -5.51
N SER A 140 16.83 -9.81 -4.96
CA SER A 140 16.26 -8.68 -5.70
C SER A 140 17.14 -8.28 -6.88
N ARG A 141 18.46 -8.30 -6.69
CA ARG A 141 19.46 -7.98 -7.73
C ARG A 141 19.44 -9.00 -8.86
N GLY A 142 19.43 -10.30 -8.52
CA GLY A 142 19.34 -11.38 -9.52
C GLY A 142 18.05 -11.35 -10.35
N ARG A 143 16.90 -11.06 -9.72
CA ARG A 143 15.61 -10.95 -10.43
C ARG A 143 15.51 -9.70 -11.30
N SER A 144 16.07 -8.57 -10.85
CA SER A 144 16.14 -7.34 -11.66
C SER A 144 17.06 -7.50 -12.88
N ILE A 145 18.16 -8.25 -12.74
CA ILE A 145 19.12 -8.55 -13.83
C ILE A 145 18.52 -9.56 -14.82
N SER A 146 17.85 -10.61 -14.34
CA SER A 146 17.17 -11.55 -15.26
C SER A 146 16.05 -10.88 -16.04
N LEU A 147 15.38 -9.90 -15.44
CA LEU A 147 14.33 -9.13 -16.12
C LEU A 147 14.84 -8.16 -17.15
N SER A 148 15.94 -7.48 -16.86
CA SER A 148 16.56 -6.62 -17.86
C SER A 148 17.01 -7.47 -19.05
N HIS A 149 17.61 -8.65 -18.83
CA HIS A 149 17.95 -9.54 -19.93
C HIS A 149 16.73 -10.08 -20.71
N GLN A 150 15.60 -10.35 -20.05
CA GLN A 150 14.37 -10.85 -20.69
C GLN A 150 13.56 -9.76 -21.40
N LEU A 151 13.48 -8.55 -20.82
CA LEU A 151 12.77 -7.41 -21.43
C LEU A 151 13.60 -6.76 -22.55
N PHE A 152 14.91 -6.58 -22.35
CA PHE A 152 15.81 -5.98 -23.36
C PHE A 152 16.25 -6.98 -24.46
N GLY A 153 16.11 -8.28 -24.25
CA GLY A 153 16.29 -9.29 -25.31
C GLY A 153 15.31 -9.11 -26.47
N SER A 154 14.12 -8.54 -26.23
CA SER A 154 13.14 -8.24 -27.29
C SER A 154 13.36 -6.88 -27.98
N LEU A 155 14.12 -5.96 -27.35
CA LEU A 155 14.45 -4.64 -27.92
C LEU A 155 15.71 -4.66 -28.80
N TYR A 156 16.59 -5.67 -28.63
CA TYR A 156 17.86 -5.75 -29.37
C TYR A 156 17.70 -6.08 -30.86
N THR A 157 16.52 -6.49 -31.34
CA THR A 157 16.31 -6.73 -32.77
C THR A 157 15.96 -5.48 -33.56
N ARG A 158 15.92 -4.26 -32.95
CA ARG A 158 15.42 -3.11 -33.72
C ARG A 158 16.05 -1.72 -33.55
N ASP A 159 16.96 -1.44 -32.63
CA ASP A 159 17.56 -0.11 -32.64
C ASP A 159 18.95 0.01 -31.99
N SER A 160 19.90 0.58 -32.72
CA SER A 160 21.33 0.70 -32.36
C SER A 160 21.62 1.82 -31.34
N SER A 161 20.59 2.38 -30.71
CA SER A 161 20.69 3.50 -29.76
C SER A 161 20.71 3.06 -28.28
N SER A 162 20.74 1.75 -28.00
CA SER A 162 20.47 1.14 -26.69
C SER A 162 21.60 1.17 -25.64
N SER A 163 22.72 1.85 -25.89
CA SER A 163 23.86 1.86 -24.94
C SER A 163 23.65 2.78 -23.72
N THR A 164 22.79 3.79 -23.84
CA THR A 164 22.58 4.81 -22.79
C THR A 164 21.55 4.38 -21.75
N LEU A 165 20.48 3.68 -22.16
CA LEU A 165 19.40 3.23 -21.25
C LEU A 165 19.81 2.05 -20.35
N THR A 166 20.65 1.14 -20.86
CA THR A 166 21.24 0.05 -20.05
C THR A 166 22.12 0.59 -18.94
N THR A 167 22.84 1.69 -19.21
CA THR A 167 23.67 2.39 -18.23
C THR A 167 22.82 3.06 -17.16
N ILE A 168 21.69 3.68 -17.51
CA ILE A 168 20.79 4.37 -16.56
C ILE A 168 20.14 3.37 -15.59
N LEU A 169 19.74 2.19 -16.05
CA LEU A 169 19.14 1.17 -15.17
C LEU A 169 20.17 0.43 -14.30
N THR A 170 21.41 0.24 -14.79
CA THR A 170 22.49 -0.33 -13.96
C THR A 170 23.08 0.69 -12.98
N THR A 171 23.09 1.99 -13.31
CA THR A 171 23.50 3.06 -12.38
C THR A 171 22.40 3.46 -11.40
N SER A 172 21.12 3.36 -11.78
CA SER A 172 19.99 3.51 -10.84
C SER A 172 19.95 2.41 -9.77
N GLY A 173 20.48 1.22 -10.05
CA GLY A 173 20.77 0.20 -9.03
C GLY A 173 21.97 0.50 -8.14
N ARG A 174 22.63 1.65 -8.37
CA ARG A 174 23.82 2.15 -7.67
C ARG A 174 23.58 3.52 -7.03
N CYS A 175 22.32 3.96 -6.93
CA CYS A 175 21.96 5.17 -6.22
C CYS A 175 21.86 4.89 -4.73
N ASP A 176 23.03 4.93 -4.07
CA ASP A 176 23.16 5.66 -2.82
C ASP A 176 22.56 7.06 -3.04
N ILE A 177 21.39 7.32 -2.47
CA ILE A 177 20.86 8.68 -2.31
C ILE A 177 20.32 8.73 -0.88
N PHE A 178 21.17 9.28 0.00
CA PHE A 178 20.97 9.75 1.38
C PHE A 178 20.14 8.91 2.36
#